data_AF-A0A7W5DVU6-F1
#
_entry.id   AF-A0A7W5DVU6-F1
#
_cell.length_a   1.000
_cell.length_b   1.000
_cell.length_c   1.000
_cell.angle_alpha   90.00
_cell.angle_beta   90.00
_cell.angle_gamma   90.00
#
_symmetry.space_group_name_H-M   'P 1'
#
loop_
_entity.id
_entity.type
_entity.pdbx_description
1 polymer ?
#
loop_
_entity_poly.entity_id
_entity_poly.type
_entity_poly.pdbx_seq_one_letter_code
_entity_poly.pdbx_strand_id
1 'polypeptide(L)'
;MTTEDLRRIDELVHSADMAVRVASQLRLWIKRNQLGDPDSLKESLRFLDEALSGGRFVATGDVASASSSLSPLTWSADIRFGFAQPSMPSPEKKQYEELVDFLGSIRETIDNVLSNTPPQAESVESAARFFSQLGKLLGGKADSALRSPAGGTQMLQDRFSYQ
;
A
#
# COMPACT_ATOMS: atom_id res chain seq x y z
N MET A 1 9.94 -22.60 -2.26
CA MET A 1 9.85 -21.12 -2.26
C MET A 1 11.04 -20.59 -3.02
N THR A 2 10.81 -19.79 -4.05
CA THR A 2 11.86 -19.27 -4.95
C THR A 2 12.51 -18.01 -4.35
N THR A 3 13.66 -17.59 -4.89
CA THR A 3 14.31 -16.32 -4.51
C THR A 3 13.41 -15.11 -4.76
N GLU A 4 12.58 -15.16 -5.81
CA GLU A 4 11.62 -14.12 -6.13
C GLU A 4 10.46 -14.08 -5.13
N ASP A 5 9.99 -15.23 -4.63
CA ASP A 5 8.98 -15.30 -3.58
C ASP A 5 9.50 -14.67 -2.28
N LEU A 6 10.75 -14.96 -1.91
CA LEU A 6 11.40 -14.38 -0.74
C LEU A 6 11.52 -12.86 -0.85
N ARG A 7 11.93 -12.36 -2.01
CA ARG A 7 12.04 -10.91 -2.27
C ARG A 7 10.70 -10.19 -2.14
N ARG A 8 9.62 -10.80 -2.64
CA ARG A 8 8.26 -10.26 -2.52
C ARG A 8 7.75 -10.27 -1.08
N ILE A 9 8.05 -11.33 -0.32
CA ILE A 9 7.69 -11.40 1.09
C ILE A 9 8.43 -10.31 1.87
N ASP A 10 9.72 -10.12 1.61
CA ASP A 10 10.53 -9.07 2.24
C ASP A 10 9.96 -7.67 1.94
N GLU A 11 9.61 -7.40 0.67
CA GLU A 11 8.96 -6.15 0.27
C GLU A 11 7.63 -5.91 0.99
N LEU A 12 6.79 -6.95 1.13
CA LEU A 12 5.52 -6.88 1.85
C LEU A 12 5.73 -6.60 3.34
N VAL A 13 6.68 -7.29 3.98
CA VAL A 13 6.99 -7.12 5.41
C VAL A 13 7.53 -5.72 5.67
N HIS A 14 8.51 -5.28 4.87
CA HIS A 14 9.10 -3.95 4.97
C HIS A 14 8.04 -2.85 4.81
N SER A 15 7.21 -2.97 3.77
CA SER A 15 6.13 -2.00 3.52
C SER A 15 5.06 -2.02 4.62
N ALA A 16 4.76 -3.19 5.21
CA ALA A 16 3.84 -3.29 6.34
C ALA A 16 4.39 -2.61 7.61
N ASP A 17 5.66 -2.84 7.94
CA ASP A 17 6.32 -2.21 9.09
C ASP A 17 6.37 -0.69 8.94
N MET A 18 6.81 -0.20 7.77
CA MET A 18 6.81 1.22 7.43
C MET A 18 5.42 1.84 7.64
N ALA A 19 4.36 1.19 7.12
CA ALA A 19 3.00 1.69 7.26
C ALA A 19 2.53 1.77 8.73
N VAL A 20 2.87 0.78 9.57
CA VAL A 20 2.54 0.79 10.99
C VAL A 20 3.28 1.90 11.74
N ARG A 21 4.57 2.11 11.43
CA ARG A 21 5.36 3.20 12.02
C ARG A 21 4.78 4.56 11.65
N VAL A 22 4.50 4.80 10.37
CA VAL A 22 3.89 6.04 9.88
C VAL A 22 2.56 6.33 10.57
N ALA A 23 1.66 5.34 10.62
CA ALA A 23 0.38 5.49 11.31
C ALA A 23 0.56 5.85 12.80
N SER A 24 1.58 5.31 13.44
CA SER A 24 1.92 5.61 14.84
C SER A 24 2.47 7.03 15.00
N GLN A 25 3.33 7.48 14.09
CA GLN A 25 3.87 8.85 14.09
C GLN A 25 2.79 9.90 13.87
N LEU A 26 1.89 9.68 12.91
CA LEU A 26 0.77 10.61 12.66
C LEU A 26 -0.18 10.69 13.87
N ARG A 27 -0.42 9.58 14.57
CA ARG A 27 -1.20 9.58 15.82
C ARG A 27 -0.48 10.28 16.97
N LEU A 28 0.85 10.14 17.06
CA LEU A 28 1.64 10.86 18.05
C LEU A 28 1.59 12.36 17.78
N TRP A 29 1.70 12.74 16.51
CA TRP A 29 1.57 14.12 16.05
C TRP A 29 0.20 14.70 16.42
N ILE A 30 -0.90 14.00 16.14
CA ILE A 30 -2.26 14.44 16.54
C ILE A 30 -2.36 14.71 18.05
N LYS A 31 -1.73 13.86 18.87
CA LYS A 31 -1.84 13.94 20.34
C LYS A 31 -0.91 14.97 20.97
N ARG A 32 0.27 15.19 20.40
CA ARG A 32 1.37 15.91 21.07
C ARG A 32 2.09 16.93 20.17
N ASN A 33 1.73 17.03 18.90
CA ASN A 33 2.43 17.80 17.88
C ASN A 33 3.94 17.47 17.86
N GLN A 34 4.27 16.18 18.00
CA GLN A 34 5.64 15.67 18.08
C GLN A 34 5.81 14.45 17.18
N LEU A 35 7.01 14.29 16.65
CA LEU A 35 7.45 13.13 15.87
C LEU A 35 8.54 12.40 16.65
N GLY A 36 8.41 11.08 16.78
CA GLY A 36 9.46 10.21 17.33
C GLY A 36 10.35 9.58 16.28
N ASP A 37 9.85 9.43 15.05
CA ASP A 37 10.55 8.83 13.91
C ASP A 37 10.17 9.56 12.60
N PRO A 38 10.79 10.72 12.31
CA PRO A 38 10.53 11.46 11.08
C PRO A 38 11.02 10.73 9.82
N ASP A 39 11.94 9.77 9.93
CA ASP A 39 12.49 9.07 8.77
C ASP A 39 11.48 8.08 8.19
N SER A 40 10.67 7.42 9.03
CA SER A 40 9.54 6.61 8.56
C SER A 40 8.54 7.41 7.71
N LEU A 41 8.28 8.68 8.07
CA LEU A 41 7.43 9.59 7.29
C LEU A 41 8.06 9.95 5.95
N LYS A 42 9.38 10.23 5.91
CA LYS A 42 10.08 10.48 4.63
C LYS A 42 10.06 9.26 3.73
N GLU A 43 10.25 8.06 4.28
CA GLU A 43 10.17 6.81 3.51
C GLU A 43 8.77 6.60 2.92
N SER A 44 7.73 6.96 3.68
CA SER A 44 6.34 6.90 3.21
C SER A 44 6.04 7.83 2.02
N LEU A 45 6.77 8.95 1.90
CA LEU A 45 6.67 9.82 0.72
C LEU A 45 7.14 9.10 -0.54
N ARG A 46 8.18 8.26 -0.44
CA ARG A 46 8.65 7.46 -1.59
C ARG A 46 7.58 6.47 -2.04
N PHE A 47 6.95 5.78 -1.09
CA PHE A 47 5.82 4.88 -1.38
C PHE A 47 4.68 5.61 -2.09
N LEU A 48 4.31 6.80 -1.61
CA LEU A 48 3.24 7.62 -2.21
C LEU A 48 3.63 8.13 -3.59
N ASP A 49 4.88 8.53 -3.79
CA ASP A 49 5.40 8.97 -5.09
C ASP A 49 5.36 7.84 -6.13
N GLU A 50 5.76 6.62 -5.75
CA GLU A 50 5.65 5.43 -6.59
C GLU A 50 4.18 5.13 -6.95
N ALA A 51 3.26 5.18 -5.97
CA ALA A 51 1.83 4.97 -6.21
C ALA A 51 1.22 6.04 -7.14
N LEU A 52 1.55 7.32 -6.94
CA LEU A 52 1.10 8.43 -7.78
C LEU A 52 1.66 8.33 -9.21
N SER A 53 2.90 7.86 -9.36
CA SER A 53 3.49 7.61 -10.67
C SER A 53 2.76 6.50 -11.41
N GLY A 54 2.45 5.38 -10.72
CA GLY A 54 1.64 4.30 -11.28
C GLY A 54 0.24 4.78 -11.69
N GLY A 55 -0.40 5.62 -10.87
CA GLY A 55 -1.73 6.17 -11.19
C GLY A 55 -1.70 7.05 -12.44
N ARG A 56 -0.67 7.90 -12.59
CA ARG A 56 -0.45 8.69 -13.81
C ARG A 56 -0.25 7.79 -15.03
N PHE A 57 0.59 6.75 -14.91
CA PHE A 57 0.78 5.76 -15.97
C PHE A 57 -0.56 5.14 -16.43
N VAL A 58 -1.42 4.73 -15.51
CA VAL A 58 -2.75 4.17 -15.85
C VAL A 58 -3.65 5.21 -16.53
N ALA A 59 -3.61 6.47 -16.09
CA ALA A 59 -4.47 7.52 -16.62
C ALA A 59 -4.05 8.02 -18.02
N THR A 60 -2.73 8.14 -18.26
CA THR A 60 -2.17 8.78 -19.47
C THR A 60 -1.52 7.79 -20.43
N GLY A 61 -1.18 6.59 -20.00
CA GLY A 61 -0.37 5.63 -20.77
C GLY A 61 1.11 5.99 -20.86
N ASP A 62 1.58 6.99 -20.10
CA ASP A 62 2.97 7.45 -20.16
C ASP A 62 3.92 6.48 -19.45
N VAL A 63 4.56 5.60 -20.21
CA VAL A 63 5.50 4.58 -19.71
C VAL A 63 6.72 5.22 -19.01
N ALA A 64 7.11 6.44 -19.36
CA ALA A 64 8.24 7.11 -18.69
C ALA A 64 7.93 7.43 -17.22
N SER A 65 6.65 7.59 -16.88
CA SER A 65 6.19 7.73 -15.50
C SER A 65 6.15 6.39 -14.74
N ALA A 66 6.20 5.24 -15.41
CA ALA A 66 6.25 3.91 -14.80
C ALA A 66 7.68 3.43 -14.54
N SER A 67 8.52 4.27 -13.91
CA SER A 67 9.92 3.92 -13.59
C SER A 67 10.07 2.92 -12.42
N SER A 68 8.97 2.54 -11.77
CA SER A 68 8.92 1.78 -10.51
C SER A 68 7.80 0.72 -10.52
N SER A 69 7.72 -0.08 -9.44
CA SER A 69 6.70 -1.11 -9.27
C SER A 69 5.28 -0.52 -9.23
N LEU A 70 4.29 -1.20 -9.83
CA LEU A 70 2.87 -0.83 -9.67
C LEU A 70 2.27 -1.30 -8.34
N SER A 71 3.02 -2.06 -7.54
CA SER A 71 2.53 -2.64 -6.28
C SER A 71 2.00 -1.59 -5.28
N PRO A 72 2.67 -0.45 -5.04
CA PRO A 72 2.13 0.61 -4.17
C PRO A 72 0.76 1.13 -4.62
N LEU A 73 0.56 1.32 -5.93
CA LEU A 73 -0.74 1.71 -6.47
C LEU A 73 -1.79 0.61 -6.25
N THR A 74 -1.45 -0.64 -6.57
CA THR A 74 -2.36 -1.78 -6.40
C THR A 74 -2.81 -1.92 -4.94
N TRP A 75 -1.89 -1.83 -3.97
CA TRP A 75 -2.25 -1.92 -2.56
C TRP A 75 -3.07 -0.73 -2.08
N SER A 76 -2.80 0.46 -2.62
CA SER A 76 -3.61 1.65 -2.34
C SER A 76 -5.04 1.49 -2.88
N ALA A 77 -5.18 0.93 -4.08
CA ALA A 77 -6.47 0.58 -4.66
C ALA A 77 -7.20 -0.50 -3.84
N ASP A 78 -6.49 -1.53 -3.36
CA ASP A 78 -7.06 -2.58 -2.49
C ASP A 78 -7.64 -1.98 -1.19
N ILE A 79 -7.01 -0.94 -0.63
CA ILE A 79 -7.53 -0.26 0.56
C ILE A 79 -8.73 0.61 0.21
N ARG A 80 -8.63 1.39 -0.88
CA ARG A 80 -9.66 2.37 -1.25
C ARG A 80 -10.93 1.72 -1.77
N PHE A 81 -10.78 0.64 -2.55
CA PHE A 81 -11.86 -0.03 -3.28
C PHE A 81 -12.09 -1.47 -2.81
N GLY A 82 -11.05 -2.16 -2.31
CA GLY A 82 -11.10 -3.59 -1.98
C GLY A 82 -11.79 -3.94 -0.66
N PHE A 83 -12.25 -2.97 0.14
CA PHE A 83 -13.24 -3.28 1.21
C PHE A 83 -14.61 -3.67 0.64
N ALA A 84 -14.85 -3.53 -0.66
CA ALA A 84 -16.02 -4.08 -1.33
C ALA A 84 -15.64 -5.34 -2.11
N GLN A 85 -15.89 -6.50 -1.49
CA GLN A 85 -16.13 -7.85 -2.03
C GLN A 85 -15.22 -8.40 -3.17
N PRO A 86 -14.88 -9.72 -3.14
CA PRO A 86 -14.01 -10.37 -4.13
C PRO A 86 -14.58 -10.49 -5.56
N SER A 87 -15.65 -9.76 -5.89
CA SER A 87 -16.32 -9.77 -7.19
C SER A 87 -16.46 -8.38 -7.84
N MET A 88 -15.79 -7.34 -7.32
CA MET A 88 -15.84 -6.05 -8.00
C MET A 88 -15.00 -6.05 -9.28
N PRO A 89 -15.53 -5.46 -10.37
CA PRO A 89 -14.76 -5.25 -11.60
C PRO A 89 -13.52 -4.40 -11.29
N SER A 90 -12.49 -4.56 -12.13
CA SER A 90 -11.28 -3.74 -12.08
C SER A 90 -11.65 -2.24 -12.03
N PRO A 91 -10.98 -1.41 -11.20
CA PRO A 91 -11.39 -0.03 -11.06
C PRO A 91 -11.41 0.71 -12.40
N GLU A 92 -12.46 1.50 -12.62
CA GLU A 92 -12.57 2.34 -13.82
C GLU A 92 -11.57 3.49 -13.77
N LYS A 93 -11.24 4.08 -14.94
CA LYS A 93 -10.28 5.19 -15.03
C LYS A 93 -10.58 6.34 -14.04
N LYS A 94 -11.86 6.71 -13.91
CA LYS A 94 -12.30 7.75 -12.97
C LYS A 94 -11.99 7.40 -11.51
N GLN A 95 -12.10 6.12 -11.13
CA GLN A 95 -11.76 5.67 -9.79
C GLN A 95 -10.26 5.79 -9.53
N TYR A 96 -9.41 5.53 -10.54
CA TYR A 96 -7.97 5.76 -10.41
C TYR A 96 -7.62 7.24 -10.27
N GLU A 97 -8.30 8.15 -10.96
CA GLU A 97 -8.12 9.59 -10.77
C GLU A 97 -8.48 10.00 -9.33
N GLU A 98 -9.62 9.54 -8.80
CA GLU A 98 -10.01 9.77 -7.40
C GLU A 98 -9.01 9.17 -6.39
N LEU A 99 -8.42 8.01 -6.70
CA LEU A 99 -7.36 7.41 -5.89
C LEU A 99 -6.10 8.27 -5.90
N VAL A 100 -5.70 8.78 -7.07
CA VAL A 100 -4.52 9.65 -7.21
C VAL A 100 -4.70 10.95 -6.42
N ASP A 101 -5.86 11.59 -6.50
CA ASP A 101 -6.17 12.79 -5.72
C ASP A 101 -6.12 12.51 -4.22
N PHE A 102 -6.71 11.40 -3.78
CA PHE A 102 -6.66 10.96 -2.40
C PHE A 102 -5.22 10.72 -1.91
N LEU A 103 -4.39 10.00 -2.67
CA LEU A 103 -2.99 9.76 -2.34
C LEU A 103 -2.17 11.05 -2.34
N GLY A 104 -2.47 11.99 -3.24
CA GLY A 104 -1.87 13.32 -3.29
C GLY A 104 -2.14 14.11 -2.01
N SER A 105 -3.38 14.09 -1.53
CA SER A 105 -3.74 14.74 -0.27
C SER A 105 -3.03 14.15 0.96
N ILE A 106 -2.83 12.82 0.98
CA ILE A 106 -2.08 12.15 2.05
C ILE A 106 -0.61 12.55 2.01
N ARG A 107 -0.02 12.59 0.81
CA ARG A 107 1.37 13.00 0.60
C ARG A 107 1.60 14.43 1.08
N GLU A 108 0.75 15.36 0.67
CA GLU A 108 0.80 16.76 1.11
C GLU A 108 0.65 16.88 2.62
N THR A 109 -0.24 16.09 3.22
CA THR A 109 -0.40 16.06 4.69
C THR A 109 0.90 15.63 5.39
N ILE A 110 1.57 14.59 4.90
CA ILE A 110 2.85 14.13 5.47
C ILE A 110 3.94 15.20 5.28
N ASP A 111 4.00 15.84 4.12
CA ASP A 111 4.97 16.90 3.84
C ASP A 111 4.76 18.13 4.76
N ASN A 112 3.50 18.50 5.02
CA ASN A 112 3.14 19.54 5.98
C ASN A 112 3.57 19.17 7.42
N VAL A 113 3.31 17.94 7.84
CA VAL A 113 3.77 17.42 9.14
C VAL A 113 5.29 17.50 9.27
N LEU A 114 6.04 17.12 8.24
CA LEU A 114 7.50 17.14 8.23
C LEU A 114 8.08 18.56 8.20
N SER A 115 7.42 19.50 7.51
CA SER A 115 7.83 20.90 7.43
C SER A 115 7.40 21.76 8.62
N ASN A 116 6.69 21.18 9.60
CA ASN A 116 6.04 21.90 10.70
C ASN A 116 5.01 22.95 10.23
N THR A 117 4.51 22.83 9.00
CA THR A 117 3.38 23.61 8.50
C THR A 117 2.11 23.01 9.08
N PRO A 118 1.24 23.74 9.80
CA PRO A 118 0.10 23.14 10.49
C PRO A 118 -0.89 22.47 9.50
N PRO A 119 -0.95 21.13 9.40
CA PRO A 119 -1.98 20.47 8.61
C PRO A 119 -3.32 20.50 9.34
N GLN A 120 -4.40 20.30 8.60
CA GLN A 120 -5.72 20.08 9.19
C GLN A 120 -5.75 18.73 9.93
N ALA A 121 -6.30 18.70 11.15
CA ALA A 121 -6.33 17.50 11.98
C ALA A 121 -7.03 16.31 11.29
N GLU A 122 -8.11 16.57 10.57
CA GLU A 122 -8.85 15.56 9.81
C GLU A 122 -8.00 14.93 8.70
N SER A 123 -7.15 15.72 8.03
CA SER A 123 -6.23 15.22 7.00
C SER A 123 -5.18 14.30 7.61
N VAL A 124 -4.64 14.64 8.78
CA VAL A 124 -3.69 13.78 9.50
C VAL A 124 -4.35 12.49 9.98
N GLU A 125 -5.60 12.56 10.46
CA GLU A 125 -6.38 11.37 10.79
C GLU A 125 -6.63 10.47 9.57
N SER A 126 -6.97 11.06 8.44
CA SER A 126 -7.19 10.34 7.18
C SER A 126 -5.92 9.59 6.76
N ALA A 127 -4.76 10.27 6.77
CA ALA A 127 -3.47 9.65 6.50
C ALA A 127 -3.15 8.52 7.50
N ALA A 128 -3.38 8.75 8.80
CA ALA A 128 -3.15 7.72 9.82
C ALA A 128 -4.05 6.49 9.64
N ARG A 129 -5.30 6.67 9.22
CA ARG A 129 -6.23 5.56 8.91
C ARG A 129 -5.77 4.79 7.68
N PHE A 130 -5.37 5.49 6.61
CA PHE A 130 -4.84 4.87 5.40
C PHE A 130 -3.64 3.96 5.69
N PHE A 131 -2.60 4.49 6.33
CA PHE A 131 -1.41 3.70 6.67
C PHE A 131 -1.70 2.57 7.67
N SER A 132 -2.66 2.77 8.59
CA SER A 132 -3.10 1.70 9.47
C SER A 132 -3.82 0.56 8.73
N GLN A 133 -4.55 0.85 7.66
CA GLN A 133 -5.19 -0.16 6.81
C GLN A 133 -4.16 -0.83 5.90
N LEU A 134 -3.21 -0.07 5.36
CA LEU A 134 -2.09 -0.59 4.57
C LEU A 134 -1.27 -1.60 5.37
N GLY A 135 -0.87 -1.27 6.59
CA GLY A 135 -0.13 -2.19 7.46
C GLY A 135 -0.88 -3.50 7.71
N LYS A 136 -2.20 -3.45 7.90
CA LYS A 136 -3.04 -4.66 8.06
C LYS A 136 -3.11 -5.50 6.78
N LEU A 137 -3.34 -4.85 5.63
CA LEU A 137 -3.42 -5.51 4.34
C LEU A 137 -2.10 -6.23 4.01
N LEU A 138 -0.99 -5.51 4.10
CA LEU A 138 0.33 -6.03 3.74
C LEU A 138 0.82 -7.07 4.74
N GLY A 139 0.61 -6.87 6.04
CA GLY A 139 0.90 -7.87 7.06
C GLY A 139 0.12 -9.16 6.84
N GLY A 140 -1.16 -9.08 6.47
CA GLY A 140 -1.98 -10.24 6.13
C GLY A 140 -1.50 -10.98 4.86
N LYS A 141 -1.09 -10.23 3.83
CA LYS A 141 -0.50 -10.80 2.61
C LYS A 141 0.83 -11.50 2.89
N ALA A 142 1.70 -10.89 3.70
CA ALA A 142 2.98 -11.46 4.11
C ALA A 142 2.79 -12.75 4.94
N ASP A 143 1.90 -12.74 5.94
CA ASP A 143 1.58 -13.92 6.75
C ASP A 143 1.03 -15.07 5.89
N SER A 144 0.13 -14.76 4.95
CA SER A 144 -0.43 -15.77 4.03
C SER A 144 0.64 -16.38 3.12
N ALA A 145 1.56 -15.56 2.60
CA ALA A 145 2.66 -15.99 1.75
C ALA A 145 3.67 -16.87 2.51
N LEU A 146 3.97 -16.53 3.77
CA LEU A 146 4.83 -17.33 4.65
C LEU A 146 4.22 -18.68 5.01
N ARG A 147 2.89 -18.73 5.24
CA ARG A 147 2.16 -19.96 5.60
C ARG A 147 1.85 -20.87 4.42
N SER A 148 1.93 -20.35 3.20
CA SER A 148 1.73 -21.10 1.96
C SER A 148 3.06 -21.27 1.23
N PRO A 149 4.07 -21.97 1.79
CA PRO A 149 5.25 -22.31 1.02
C PRO A 149 4.76 -23.15 -0.16
N ALA A 150 5.17 -22.79 -1.39
CA ALA A 150 4.88 -23.54 -2.60
C ALA A 150 4.98 -25.06 -2.34
N GLY A 151 3.81 -25.67 -2.15
CA GLY A 151 3.64 -27.00 -1.56
C GLY A 151 2.18 -27.48 -1.65
N GLY A 152 1.35 -26.74 -2.38
CA GLY A 152 0.16 -27.29 -3.03
C GLY A 152 0.57 -28.00 -4.32
N THR A 153 1.42 -29.01 -4.21
CA THR A 153 1.32 -30.15 -5.13
C THR A 153 -0.04 -30.78 -4.81
N GLN A 154 -1.12 -30.17 -5.31
CA GLN A 154 -2.33 -30.92 -5.62
C GLN A 154 -1.92 -31.87 -6.75
N MET A 155 -1.36 -32.99 -6.29
CA MET A 155 -1.52 -34.30 -6.87
C MET A 155 -2.47 -34.30 -8.06
N LEU A 156 -1.85 -34.30 -9.24
CA LEU A 156 -2.28 -34.97 -10.46
C LEU A 156 -2.56 -36.47 -10.21
N GLN A 157 -3.22 -36.88 -9.12
CA GLN A 157 -3.51 -38.28 -8.82
C GLN A 157 -4.99 -38.67 -8.82
N ASP A 158 -5.95 -37.74 -8.87
CA ASP A 158 -7.37 -38.12 -8.67
C ASP A 158 -8.31 -37.95 -9.88
N ARG A 159 -7.81 -37.82 -11.11
CA ARG A 159 -8.69 -37.89 -12.31
C ARG A 159 -8.19 -38.72 -13.50
N PHE A 160 -7.26 -39.64 -13.26
CA PHE A 160 -7.09 -40.82 -14.11
C PHE A 160 -7.65 -42.06 -13.41
N SER A 161 -8.91 -41.99 -12.95
CA SER A 161 -9.71 -43.20 -12.75
C SER A 161 -10.35 -43.53 -14.09
N TYR A 162 -9.64 -44.34 -14.88
CA TYR A 162 -10.26 -45.16 -15.90
C TYR A 162 -11.26 -46.10 -15.21
N GLN A 163 -12.55 -45.91 -15.48
CA GLN A 163 -13.51 -46.99 -15.70
C GLN A 163 -14.52 -46.55 -16.76
#